data_AF-A0A9D4L5D8-F1
#
_entry.id   AF-A0A9D4L5D8-F1
#
_cell.length_a   1.000
_cell.length_b   1.000
_cell.length_c   1.000
_cell.angle_alpha   90.00
_cell.angle_beta   90.00
_cell.angle_gamma   90.00
#
_symmetry.space_group_name_H-M   'P 1'
#
loop_
_entity.id
_entity.type
_entity.pdbx_description
1 polymer ?
#
loop_
_entity_poly.entity_id
_entity_poly.type
_entity_poly.pdbx_seq_one_letter_code
_entity_poly.pdbx_strand_id
1 'polypeptide(L)'
;MVKHMHREIRSALDKIEEITLKETKETLSNLQVSLNTYADTCIRIHIELKHLHEALEYSNIINQTKLSFITRWKCTEIIKQVESDLNENLVKLESSLLNQTIKDTQQHLYKLSRLWRSVENVEAERNQYNSDIYQYLSRLSGLGSIVLNNYAFSVKGKSEYNMRKSRDLDRCWISGICTLPNGHTLVADWTNNKVKLLDQHCKVLSYCSVANFPRDICPITVSKTVVTVNDDDRNRHDAQFIKVKKGKLMTGRKIQLQHVCKGIAHHQGDLFITSDTAVYKYTLDGNLVSKLYEDTSDSRTGMKMY
;
A
#
# COMPACT_ATOMS: atom_id res chain seq x y z
N MET A 1 -40.44 4.50 31.05
CA MET A 1 -39.03 4.92 30.91
C MET A 1 -38.42 4.52 29.56
N VAL A 2 -38.32 3.22 29.22
CA VAL A 2 -37.70 2.74 27.96
C VAL A 2 -38.26 3.37 26.68
N LYS A 3 -39.60 3.51 26.56
CA LYS A 3 -40.24 4.14 25.38
C LYS A 3 -39.87 5.63 25.21
N HIS A 4 -39.59 6.33 26.31
CA HIS A 4 -39.19 7.73 26.27
C HIS A 4 -37.74 7.86 25.79
N MET A 5 -36.85 7.04 26.36
CA MET A 5 -35.43 6.97 25.97
C MET A 5 -35.25 6.59 24.50
N HIS A 6 -36.01 5.61 23.98
CA HIS A 6 -35.99 5.29 22.54
C HIS A 6 -36.41 6.46 21.65
N ARG A 7 -37.36 7.29 22.10
CA ARG A 7 -37.81 8.46 21.35
C ARG A 7 -36.74 9.54 21.32
N GLU A 8 -36.04 9.76 22.44
CA GLU A 8 -34.92 10.69 22.52
C GLU A 8 -33.73 10.24 21.67
N ILE A 9 -33.38 8.96 21.71
CA ILE A 9 -32.30 8.39 20.86
C ILE A 9 -32.65 8.57 19.39
N ARG A 10 -33.88 8.24 18.98
CA ARG A 10 -34.31 8.42 17.58
C ARG A 10 -34.23 9.88 17.16
N SER A 11 -34.72 10.80 17.98
CA SER A 11 -34.62 12.23 17.70
C SER A 11 -33.17 12.74 17.61
N ALA A 12 -32.26 12.18 18.41
CA ALA A 12 -30.84 12.52 18.33
C ALA A 12 -30.20 11.97 17.05
N LEU A 13 -30.55 10.75 16.64
CA LEU A 13 -30.07 10.15 15.39
C LEU A 13 -30.56 10.94 14.18
N ASP A 14 -31.84 11.31 14.14
CA ASP A 14 -32.42 12.11 13.05
C ASP A 14 -31.69 13.46 12.92
N LYS A 15 -31.36 14.10 14.05
CA LYS A 15 -30.57 15.35 14.06
C LYS A 15 -29.14 15.15 13.58
N ILE A 16 -28.50 14.04 13.94
CA ILE A 16 -27.14 13.71 13.47
C ILE A 16 -27.18 13.50 11.96
N GLU A 17 -28.14 12.73 11.46
CA GLU A 17 -28.31 12.49 10.02
C GLU A 17 -28.53 13.79 9.26
N GLU A 18 -29.41 14.68 9.75
CA GLU A 18 -29.66 15.99 9.15
C GLU A 18 -28.38 16.85 9.09
N ILE A 19 -27.62 16.91 10.19
CA ILE A 19 -26.36 17.67 10.25
C ILE A 19 -25.34 17.09 9.29
N THR A 20 -25.13 15.76 9.32
CA THR A 20 -24.17 15.09 8.44
C THR A 20 -24.54 15.27 6.97
N LEU A 21 -25.82 15.18 6.63
CA LEU A 21 -26.30 15.37 5.26
C LEU A 21 -26.11 16.82 4.78
N LYS A 22 -26.29 17.80 5.67
CA LYS A 22 -26.00 19.21 5.40
C LYS A 22 -24.50 19.45 5.16
N GLU A 23 -23.64 18.97 6.06
CA GLU A 23 -22.18 19.10 5.96
C GLU A 23 -21.63 18.40 4.70
N THR A 24 -22.18 17.23 4.36
CA THR A 24 -21.79 16.49 3.15
C THR A 24 -22.18 17.26 1.89
N LYS A 25 -23.38 17.86 1.85
CA LYS A 25 -23.81 18.70 0.72
C LYS A 25 -22.95 19.93 0.55
N GLU A 26 -22.58 20.59 1.64
CA GLU A 26 -21.70 21.76 1.61
C GLU A 26 -20.29 21.39 1.12
N THR A 27 -19.75 20.27 1.59
CA THR A 27 -18.46 19.75 1.13
C THR A 27 -18.49 19.38 -0.36
N LEU A 28 -19.55 18.72 -0.83
CA LEU A 28 -19.74 18.41 -2.25
C LEU A 28 -19.82 19.69 -3.10
N SER A 29 -20.53 20.71 -2.61
CA SER A 29 -20.61 22.01 -3.29
C SER A 29 -19.23 22.66 -3.40
N ASN A 30 -18.44 22.66 -2.33
CA ASN A 30 -17.09 23.23 -2.34
C ASN A 30 -16.15 22.47 -3.28
N LEU A 31 -16.21 21.14 -3.28
CA LEU A 31 -15.44 20.31 -4.20
C LEU A 31 -15.82 20.57 -5.66
N GLN A 32 -17.11 20.75 -5.95
CA GLN A 32 -17.57 21.09 -7.30
C GLN A 32 -17.02 22.44 -7.78
N VAL A 33 -16.98 23.45 -6.90
CA VAL A 33 -16.36 24.75 -7.22
C VAL A 33 -14.88 24.59 -7.52
N SER A 34 -14.13 23.88 -6.67
CA SER A 34 -12.69 23.64 -6.89
C SER A 34 -12.42 22.87 -8.20
N LEU A 35 -13.26 21.86 -8.51
CA LEU A 35 -13.14 21.10 -9.76
C LEU A 35 -13.37 21.98 -10.99
N ASN A 36 -14.36 22.86 -10.94
CA ASN A 36 -14.63 23.81 -12.03
C ASN A 36 -13.46 24.80 -12.21
N THR A 37 -12.90 25.32 -11.11
CA THR A 37 -11.70 26.20 -11.17
C THR A 37 -10.49 25.48 -11.81
N TYR A 38 -10.32 24.19 -11.51
CA TYR A 38 -9.26 23.38 -12.11
C TYR A 38 -9.51 23.16 -13.61
N ALA A 39 -10.74 22.84 -13.99
CA ALA A 39 -11.12 22.71 -15.40
C ALA A 39 -10.86 23.99 -16.19
N ASP A 40 -11.22 25.16 -15.65
CA ASP A 40 -10.95 26.47 -16.26
C ASP A 40 -9.44 26.72 -16.43
N THR A 41 -8.64 26.30 -15.45
CA THR A 41 -7.17 26.41 -15.51
C THR A 41 -6.60 25.53 -16.62
N CYS A 42 -7.08 24.28 -16.76
CA CYS A 42 -6.67 23.40 -17.85
C CYS A 42 -7.05 23.95 -19.23
N ILE A 43 -8.24 24.54 -19.36
CA ILE A 43 -8.70 25.19 -20.60
C ILE A 43 -7.75 26.34 -20.96
N ARG A 44 -7.39 27.20 -20.00
CA ARG A 44 -6.45 28.31 -20.23
C ARG A 44 -5.09 27.80 -20.71
N ILE A 45 -4.53 26.78 -20.07
CA ILE A 45 -3.25 26.17 -20.46
C ILE A 45 -3.33 25.61 -21.89
N HIS A 46 -4.43 24.94 -22.23
CA HIS A 46 -4.62 24.40 -23.57
C HIS A 46 -4.61 25.50 -24.64
N ILE A 47 -5.27 26.63 -24.37
CA ILE A 47 -5.28 27.80 -25.27
C ILE A 47 -3.87 28.37 -25.44
N GLU A 48 -3.11 28.53 -24.35
CA GLU A 48 -1.73 29.04 -24.40
C GLU A 48 -0.80 28.11 -25.19
N LEU A 49 -0.90 26.79 -24.98
CA LEU A 49 -0.14 25.79 -25.73
C LEU A 49 -0.49 25.83 -27.23
N LYS A 50 -1.77 26.01 -27.56
CA LYS A 50 -2.21 26.14 -28.95
C LYS A 50 -1.62 27.38 -29.62
N HIS A 51 -1.69 28.55 -28.97
CA HIS A 51 -1.08 29.77 -29.50
C HIS A 51 0.44 29.65 -29.68
N LEU A 52 1.09 28.97 -28.75
CA LEU A 52 2.52 28.73 -28.83
C LEU A 52 2.88 27.77 -29.98
N HIS A 53 2.05 26.76 -30.23
CA HIS A 53 2.18 25.87 -31.38
C HIS A 53 2.00 26.62 -32.71
N GLU A 54 0.97 27.44 -32.83
CA GLU A 54 0.73 28.29 -34.02
C GLU A 54 1.90 29.26 -34.26
N ALA A 55 2.44 29.88 -33.21
CA ALA A 55 3.61 30.75 -33.31
C ALA A 55 4.87 29.98 -33.75
N LEU A 56 5.03 28.73 -33.30
CA LEU A 56 6.11 27.85 -33.72
C LEU A 56 6.01 27.51 -35.21
N GLU A 57 4.82 27.13 -35.69
CA GLU A 57 4.58 26.84 -37.11
C GLU A 57 4.86 28.06 -37.99
N TYR A 58 4.40 29.24 -37.58
CA TYR A 58 4.68 30.50 -38.29
C TYR A 58 6.18 30.84 -38.31
N SER A 59 6.91 30.56 -37.23
CA SER A 59 8.35 30.83 -37.13
C SER A 59 9.22 29.86 -37.93
N ASN A 60 8.75 28.61 -38.12
CA ASN A 60 9.44 27.57 -38.89
C ASN A 60 9.52 27.93 -40.39
N ILE A 61 8.68 28.86 -40.84
CA ILE A 61 8.69 29.45 -42.18
C ILE A 61 9.83 30.50 -42.33
N ILE A 62 10.39 31.05 -41.24
CA ILE A 62 11.21 32.29 -41.31
C ILE A 62 12.72 32.16 -40.99
N ASN A 63 13.24 31.18 -40.22
CA ASN A 63 14.70 30.86 -40.18
C ASN A 63 15.04 29.75 -39.15
N GLN A 64 15.80 28.73 -39.56
CA GLN A 64 15.71 27.37 -39.00
C GLN A 64 16.59 26.97 -37.80
N THR A 65 17.35 27.83 -37.11
CA THR A 65 18.22 27.29 -36.02
C THR A 65 18.31 28.10 -34.73
N LYS A 66 18.17 29.43 -34.76
CA LYS A 66 18.29 30.27 -33.55
C LYS A 66 16.96 30.48 -32.83
N LEU A 67 15.85 30.54 -33.58
CA LEU A 67 14.51 30.73 -33.05
C LEU A 67 13.95 29.45 -32.39
N SER A 68 14.24 28.27 -32.94
CA SER A 68 13.80 26.99 -32.38
C SER A 68 14.35 26.74 -30.96
N PHE A 69 15.56 27.23 -30.66
CA PHE A 69 16.16 27.12 -29.32
C PHE A 69 15.51 28.07 -28.31
N ILE A 70 15.31 29.35 -28.67
CA ILE A 70 14.67 30.34 -27.80
C ILE A 70 13.23 29.94 -27.49
N THR A 71 12.49 29.45 -28.49
CA THR A 71 11.11 29.03 -28.29
C THR A 71 11.04 27.76 -27.45
N ARG A 72 11.90 26.75 -27.68
CA ARG A 72 11.97 25.55 -26.84
C ARG A 72 12.31 25.86 -25.38
N TRP A 73 13.22 26.80 -25.14
CA TRP A 73 13.55 27.26 -23.79
C TRP A 73 12.35 27.93 -23.11
N LYS A 74 11.65 28.85 -23.80
CA LYS A 74 10.42 29.47 -23.27
C LYS A 74 9.33 28.45 -22.97
N CYS A 75 9.14 27.44 -23.82
CA CYS A 75 8.20 26.34 -23.56
C CYS A 75 8.57 25.59 -22.28
N THR A 76 9.86 25.30 -22.09
CA THR A 76 10.34 24.55 -20.94
C THR A 76 10.11 25.32 -19.63
N GLU A 77 10.32 26.63 -19.64
CA GLU A 77 10.06 27.47 -18.46
C GLU A 77 8.56 27.63 -18.16
N ILE A 78 7.71 27.76 -19.18
CA ILE A 78 6.25 27.77 -18.99
C ILE A 78 5.77 26.43 -18.42
N ILE A 79 6.27 25.30 -18.94
CA ILE A 79 5.93 23.96 -18.42
C ILE A 79 6.34 23.84 -16.94
N LYS A 80 7.56 24.25 -16.58
CA LYS A 80 8.02 24.21 -15.18
C LYS A 80 7.17 25.09 -14.26
N GLN A 81 6.81 26.29 -14.71
CA GLN A 81 5.96 27.19 -13.93
C GLN A 81 4.58 26.56 -13.70
N VAL A 82 3.99 25.97 -14.75
CA VAL A 82 2.70 25.27 -14.66
C VAL A 82 2.79 24.07 -13.72
N GLU A 83 3.84 23.26 -13.81
CA GLU A 83 4.05 22.13 -12.89
C GLU A 83 4.19 22.58 -11.43
N SER A 84 4.89 23.70 -11.20
CA SER A 84 5.03 24.30 -9.86
C SER A 84 3.69 24.78 -9.32
N ASP A 85 2.93 25.54 -10.12
CA ASP A 85 1.62 26.08 -9.73
C ASP A 85 0.60 24.95 -9.50
N LEU A 86 0.64 23.89 -10.31
CA LEU A 86 -0.20 22.71 -10.16
C LEU A 86 0.10 21.99 -8.85
N ASN A 87 1.38 21.74 -8.57
CA ASN A 87 1.82 21.08 -7.35
C ASN A 87 1.49 21.89 -6.10
N GLU A 88 1.70 23.21 -6.11
CA GLU A 88 1.36 24.06 -4.97
C GLU A 88 -0.16 24.05 -4.69
N ASN A 89 -0.98 24.10 -5.74
CA ASN A 89 -2.44 24.05 -5.60
C ASN A 89 -2.93 22.67 -5.16
N LEU A 90 -2.34 21.58 -5.65
CA LEU A 90 -2.64 20.21 -5.21
C LEU A 90 -2.29 20.01 -3.73
N VAL A 91 -1.11 20.45 -3.30
CA VAL A 91 -0.68 20.36 -1.89
C VAL A 91 -1.59 21.18 -0.98
N LYS A 92 -2.01 22.38 -1.40
CA LYS A 92 -2.97 23.20 -0.65
C LYS A 92 -4.35 22.54 -0.56
N LEU A 93 -4.83 21.93 -1.65
CA LEU A 93 -6.12 21.25 -1.71
C LEU A 93 -6.13 20.00 -0.82
N GLU A 94 -5.09 19.17 -0.91
CA GLU A 94 -4.94 17.96 -0.09
C GLU A 94 -4.85 18.30 1.40
N SER A 95 -4.06 19.33 1.75
CA SER A 95 -3.90 19.75 3.14
C SER A 95 -5.19 20.36 3.71
N SER A 96 -5.92 21.13 2.91
CA SER A 96 -7.22 21.72 3.28
C SER A 96 -8.27 20.64 3.51
N LEU A 97 -8.43 19.73 2.56
CA LEU A 97 -9.46 18.68 2.58
C LEU A 97 -9.19 17.65 3.68
N LEU A 98 -7.92 17.28 3.88
CA LEU A 98 -7.52 16.32 4.92
C LEU A 98 -7.70 16.91 6.32
N ASN A 99 -7.28 18.16 6.54
CA ASN A 99 -7.42 18.80 7.86
C ASN A 99 -8.88 19.05 8.23
N GLN A 100 -9.72 19.44 7.26
CA GLN A 100 -11.15 19.62 7.49
C GLN A 100 -11.82 18.27 7.79
N THR A 101 -11.52 17.24 7.01
CA THR A 101 -12.05 15.88 7.22
C THR A 101 -11.63 15.31 8.57
N ILE A 102 -10.38 15.51 8.99
CA ILE A 102 -9.87 15.07 10.31
C ILE A 102 -10.63 15.80 11.43
N LYS A 103 -10.82 17.12 11.30
CA LYS A 103 -11.51 17.93 12.31
C LYS A 103 -12.98 17.53 12.46
N ASP A 104 -13.67 17.30 11.35
CA ASP A 104 -15.08 16.90 11.35
C ASP A 104 -15.23 15.47 11.89
N THR A 105 -14.34 14.56 11.49
CA THR A 105 -14.30 13.19 12.02
C THR A 105 -14.04 13.17 13.53
N GLN A 106 -13.11 13.98 14.02
CA GLN A 106 -12.84 14.11 15.46
C GLN A 106 -14.05 14.67 16.22
N GLN A 107 -14.76 15.65 15.66
CA GLN A 107 -15.95 16.22 16.28
C GLN A 107 -17.10 15.21 16.35
N HIS A 108 -17.30 14.40 15.31
CA HIS A 108 -18.29 13.34 15.29
C HIS A 108 -17.93 12.19 16.23
N LEU A 109 -16.67 11.76 16.29
CA LEU A 109 -16.18 10.77 17.26
C LEU A 109 -16.36 11.25 18.70
N TYR A 110 -16.15 12.54 18.97
CA TYR A 110 -16.40 13.11 20.30
C TYR A 110 -17.89 13.04 20.68
N LYS A 111 -18.80 13.43 19.78
CA LYS A 111 -20.25 13.33 20.01
C LYS A 111 -20.70 11.88 20.23
N LEU A 112 -20.18 10.95 19.43
CA LEU A 112 -20.45 9.51 19.56
C LEU A 112 -19.91 8.94 20.87
N SER A 113 -18.71 9.32 21.30
CA SER A 113 -18.15 8.86 22.59
C SER A 113 -18.97 9.35 23.79
N ARG A 114 -19.58 10.53 23.68
CA ARG A 114 -20.47 11.07 24.71
C ARG A 114 -21.80 10.32 24.76
N LEU A 115 -22.34 9.94 23.60
CA LEU A 115 -23.53 9.08 23.52
C LEU A 115 -23.22 7.67 24.02
N TRP A 116 -22.06 7.12 23.67
CA TRP A 116 -21.58 5.82 24.13
C TRP A 116 -21.46 5.75 25.65
N ARG A 117 -20.90 6.76 26.33
CA ARG A 117 -20.86 6.80 27.81
C ARG A 117 -22.25 6.86 28.45
N SER A 118 -23.23 7.46 27.78
CA SER A 118 -24.62 7.44 28.23
C SER A 118 -25.28 6.07 28.03
N VAL A 119 -24.80 5.29 27.06
CA VAL A 119 -25.26 3.92 26.76
C VAL A 119 -24.52 2.88 27.62
N GLU A 120 -23.23 3.04 27.91
CA GLU A 120 -22.43 2.16 28.81
C GLU A 120 -23.03 2.07 30.22
N ASN A 121 -23.67 3.13 30.71
CA ASN A 121 -24.44 3.11 31.96
C ASN A 121 -25.67 2.19 31.92
N VAL A 122 -26.10 1.78 30.73
CA VAL A 122 -27.19 0.83 30.46
C VAL A 122 -26.63 -0.55 30.02
N GLU A 123 -25.36 -0.61 29.62
CA GLU A 123 -24.72 -1.75 28.94
C GLU A 123 -23.92 -2.70 29.87
N ALA A 124 -24.00 -2.52 31.20
CA ALA A 124 -23.56 -3.53 32.16
C ALA A 124 -24.42 -4.82 32.11
N GLU A 125 -25.60 -4.78 31.47
CA GLU A 125 -26.53 -5.91 31.37
C GLU A 125 -26.42 -6.74 30.07
N ARG A 126 -25.57 -6.38 29.10
CA ARG A 126 -25.73 -6.87 27.70
C ARG A 126 -24.48 -7.40 26.98
N ASN A 127 -23.64 -8.17 27.67
CA ASN A 127 -22.37 -8.72 27.15
C ASN A 127 -22.47 -9.87 26.10
N GLN A 128 -23.54 -9.97 25.31
CA GLN A 128 -23.75 -11.08 24.36
C GLN A 128 -23.56 -10.69 22.88
N TYR A 129 -23.28 -9.42 22.56
CA TYR A 129 -23.32 -8.90 21.18
C TYR A 129 -21.94 -8.63 20.51
N ASN A 130 -20.82 -8.84 21.21
CA ASN A 130 -19.47 -8.45 20.76
C ASN A 130 -18.84 -9.35 19.66
N SER A 131 -19.52 -10.39 19.19
CA SER A 131 -19.04 -11.31 18.15
C SER A 131 -19.00 -10.66 16.75
N ASP A 132 -19.96 -9.80 16.44
CA ASP A 132 -20.24 -9.43 15.03
C ASP A 132 -19.41 -8.22 14.57
N ILE A 133 -18.91 -7.41 15.52
CA ILE A 133 -18.11 -6.21 15.25
C ILE A 133 -16.71 -6.57 14.73
N TYR A 134 -16.10 -7.64 15.24
CA TYR A 134 -14.79 -8.09 14.77
C TYR A 134 -14.80 -8.61 13.32
N GLN A 135 -15.95 -9.12 12.85
CA GLN A 135 -16.11 -9.53 11.45
C GLN A 135 -16.23 -8.31 10.51
N TYR A 136 -16.87 -7.23 10.94
CA TYR A 136 -17.04 -6.02 10.12
C TYR A 136 -15.74 -5.23 9.94
N LEU A 137 -14.93 -5.08 11.00
CA LEU A 137 -13.64 -4.39 10.94
C LEU A 137 -12.63 -5.12 10.04
N SER A 138 -12.71 -6.45 9.95
CA SER A 138 -11.85 -7.24 9.04
C SER A 138 -12.15 -7.04 7.55
N ARG A 139 -13.32 -6.49 7.20
CA ARG A 139 -13.69 -6.14 5.82
C ARG A 139 -13.21 -4.74 5.42
N LEU A 140 -13.02 -3.83 6.38
CA LEU A 140 -12.53 -2.46 6.11
C LEU A 140 -11.03 -2.41 5.84
N SER A 141 -10.25 -3.39 6.31
CA SER A 141 -8.82 -3.53 5.98
C SER A 141 -8.52 -3.90 4.51
N GLY A 142 -9.56 -4.04 3.67
CA GLY A 142 -9.44 -4.27 2.22
C GLY A 142 -9.54 -3.01 1.35
N LEU A 143 -9.82 -1.83 1.95
CA LEU A 143 -9.91 -0.57 1.22
C LEU A 143 -8.57 0.17 1.23
N GLY A 144 -7.86 0.08 0.09
CA GLY A 144 -6.88 1.08 -0.33
C GLY A 144 -5.50 0.97 0.33
N SER A 145 -4.51 0.61 -0.47
CA SER A 145 -3.12 0.97 -0.19
C SER A 145 -3.07 2.50 -0.13
N ILE A 146 -2.99 3.08 1.07
CA ILE A 146 -2.64 4.48 1.25
C ILE A 146 -1.25 4.60 0.65
N VAL A 147 -1.14 5.24 -0.50
CA VAL A 147 0.13 5.72 -1.04
C VAL A 147 0.62 6.72 0.00
N LEU A 148 1.55 6.28 0.85
CA LEU A 148 2.27 7.21 1.70
C LEU A 148 3.03 8.12 0.74
N ASN A 149 2.57 9.37 0.63
CA ASN A 149 3.28 10.48 0.01
C ASN A 149 4.76 10.45 0.42
N ASN A 150 5.65 10.98 -0.42
CA ASN A 150 7.11 11.00 -0.30
C ASN A 150 7.64 11.51 1.07
N TYR A 151 7.43 10.76 2.14
CA TYR A 151 8.00 11.02 3.45
C TYR A 151 9.39 10.40 3.46
N ALA A 152 10.40 11.26 3.47
CA ALA A 152 11.74 10.85 3.81
C ALA A 152 11.77 10.49 5.30
N PHE A 153 11.88 9.19 5.60
CA PHE A 153 12.07 8.73 6.98
C PHE A 153 13.55 8.87 7.35
N SER A 154 13.83 9.54 8.48
CA SER A 154 15.16 9.54 9.08
C SER A 154 15.25 8.45 10.14
N VAL A 155 16.34 7.67 10.11
CA VAL A 155 16.60 6.64 11.12
C VAL A 155 17.00 7.32 12.43
N LYS A 156 16.12 7.27 13.43
CA LYS A 156 16.37 7.89 14.75
C LYS A 156 17.30 7.07 15.65
N GLY A 157 17.46 5.78 15.38
CA GLY A 157 18.29 4.90 16.20
C GLY A 157 18.40 3.50 15.63
N LYS A 158 19.40 2.75 16.12
CA LYS A 158 19.64 1.34 15.80
C LYS A 158 19.61 0.53 17.08
N SER A 159 18.99 -0.64 17.02
CA SER A 159 19.01 -1.63 18.10
C SER A 159 19.27 -3.00 17.51
N GLU A 160 19.89 -3.89 18.28
CA GLU A 160 20.23 -5.25 17.86
C GLU A 160 19.45 -6.26 18.69
N TYR A 161 18.87 -7.24 18.02
CA TYR A 161 18.01 -8.25 18.65
C TYR A 161 18.51 -9.65 18.29
N ASN A 162 18.64 -10.50 19.31
CA ASN A 162 19.03 -11.89 19.09
C ASN A 162 17.82 -12.72 18.64
N MET A 163 17.81 -13.11 17.36
CA MET A 163 16.77 -13.96 16.76
C MET A 163 17.13 -15.44 16.74
N ARG A 164 18.26 -15.84 17.33
CA ARG A 164 18.72 -17.24 17.32
C ARG A 164 17.84 -18.11 18.22
N LYS A 165 17.56 -19.33 17.78
CA LYS A 165 16.94 -20.40 18.56
C LYS A 165 17.87 -21.60 18.67
N SER A 166 17.62 -22.46 19.65
CA SER A 166 18.46 -23.64 19.93
C SER A 166 18.56 -24.64 18.77
N ARG A 167 17.60 -24.63 17.84
CA ARG A 167 17.59 -25.50 16.65
C ARG A 167 18.09 -24.81 15.38
N ASP A 168 18.71 -23.64 15.49
CA ASP A 168 19.31 -22.95 14.34
C ASP A 168 20.64 -23.62 13.99
N LEU A 169 20.80 -23.92 12.71
CA LEU A 169 21.97 -24.59 12.13
C LEU A 169 23.19 -23.66 12.15
N ASP A 170 22.95 -22.35 11.98
CA ASP A 170 24.00 -21.34 11.84
C ASP A 170 23.55 -19.97 12.38
N ARG A 171 24.43 -18.97 12.30
CA ARG A 171 24.11 -17.55 12.52
C ARG A 171 22.98 -17.13 11.59
N CYS A 172 21.99 -16.44 12.14
CA CYS A 172 20.85 -15.93 11.38
C CYS A 172 21.32 -15.01 10.26
N TRP A 173 20.91 -15.30 9.02
CA TRP A 173 21.04 -14.39 7.88
C TRP A 173 19.65 -14.04 7.41
N ILE A 174 19.20 -12.82 7.73
CA ILE A 174 17.88 -12.37 7.32
C ILE A 174 17.93 -11.84 5.89
N SER A 175 17.22 -12.48 4.98
CA SER A 175 17.20 -12.14 3.55
C SER A 175 15.89 -11.46 3.11
N GLY A 176 14.82 -11.63 3.88
CA GLY A 176 13.50 -11.09 3.58
C GLY A 176 12.76 -10.76 4.87
N ILE A 177 11.93 -9.72 4.81
CA ILE A 177 11.17 -9.21 5.95
C ILE A 177 9.82 -8.68 5.50
N CYS A 178 8.77 -8.96 6.27
CA CYS A 178 7.48 -8.28 6.07
C CYS A 178 6.72 -8.12 7.39
N THR A 179 5.92 -7.07 7.47
CA THR A 179 5.02 -6.82 8.61
C THR A 179 3.60 -7.27 8.27
N LEU A 180 2.98 -8.01 9.18
CA LEU A 180 1.58 -8.41 9.10
C LEU A 180 0.68 -7.28 9.61
N PRO A 181 -0.59 -7.20 9.18
CA PRO A 181 -1.53 -6.15 9.64
C PRO A 181 -1.77 -6.12 11.15
N ASN A 182 -1.48 -7.21 11.88
CA ASN A 182 -1.57 -7.27 13.34
C ASN A 182 -0.30 -6.76 14.05
N GLY A 183 0.67 -6.18 13.32
CA GLY A 183 1.91 -5.63 13.87
C GLY A 183 3.01 -6.65 14.11
N HIS A 184 2.76 -7.95 13.89
CA HIS A 184 3.81 -8.96 13.94
C HIS A 184 4.71 -8.89 12.69
N THR A 185 5.97 -9.29 12.85
CA THR A 185 6.93 -9.30 11.76
C THR A 185 7.30 -10.73 11.40
N LEU A 186 7.39 -11.03 10.11
CA LEU A 186 7.95 -12.27 9.60
C LEU A 186 9.31 -11.99 8.99
N VAL A 187 10.26 -12.90 9.24
CA VAL A 187 11.59 -12.85 8.63
C VAL A 187 11.93 -14.19 7.99
N ALA A 188 12.54 -14.13 6.80
CA ALA A 188 13.18 -15.25 6.13
C ALA A 188 14.63 -15.36 6.63
N ASP A 189 14.95 -16.47 7.30
CA ASP A 189 16.28 -16.78 7.82
C ASP A 189 16.95 -17.79 6.88
N TRP A 190 17.77 -17.26 5.98
CA TRP A 190 18.34 -17.95 4.82
C TRP A 190 19.19 -19.15 5.21
N THR A 191 20.16 -18.95 6.11
CA THR A 191 21.12 -19.98 6.55
C THR A 191 20.46 -21.06 7.41
N ASN A 192 19.35 -20.74 8.07
CA ASN A 192 18.66 -21.67 8.96
C ASN A 192 17.45 -22.37 8.33
N ASN A 193 17.16 -22.12 7.04
CA ASN A 193 16.02 -22.69 6.33
C ASN A 193 14.70 -22.48 7.07
N LYS A 194 14.47 -21.28 7.62
CA LYS A 194 13.30 -20.98 8.46
C LYS A 194 12.61 -19.68 8.09
N VAL A 195 11.30 -19.65 8.32
CA VAL A 195 10.56 -18.41 8.50
C VAL A 195 10.27 -18.25 9.99
N LYS A 196 10.58 -17.09 10.55
CA LYS A 196 10.38 -16.77 11.98
C LYS A 196 9.31 -15.69 12.12
N LEU A 197 8.43 -15.85 13.10
CA LEU A 197 7.43 -14.87 13.52
C LEU A 197 7.95 -14.14 14.74
N LEU A 198 7.95 -12.82 14.68
CA LEU A 198 8.41 -11.91 15.72
C LEU A 198 7.23 -11.10 16.26
N ASP A 199 7.29 -10.77 17.55
CA ASP A 199 6.44 -9.72 18.10
C ASP A 199 6.94 -8.31 17.78
N GLN A 200 6.19 -7.29 18.22
CA GLN A 200 6.53 -5.87 18.09
C GLN A 200 7.84 -5.46 18.79
N HIS A 201 8.37 -6.33 19.65
CA HIS A 201 9.65 -6.14 20.35
C HIS A 201 10.76 -7.02 19.75
N CYS A 202 10.57 -7.50 18.51
CA CYS A 202 11.49 -8.36 17.77
C CYS A 202 11.79 -9.71 18.47
N LYS A 203 10.96 -10.15 19.41
CA LYS A 203 11.11 -11.46 20.07
C LYS A 203 10.49 -12.54 19.20
N VAL A 204 11.25 -13.60 18.92
CA VAL A 204 10.78 -14.74 18.14
C VAL A 204 9.72 -15.54 18.92
N LEU A 205 8.48 -15.50 18.43
CA LEU A 205 7.30 -16.20 18.94
C LEU A 205 7.17 -17.62 18.41
N SER A 206 7.38 -17.82 17.11
CA SER A 206 7.23 -19.11 16.43
C SER A 206 8.16 -19.16 15.22
N TYR A 207 8.44 -20.37 14.71
CA TYR A 207 9.12 -20.57 13.44
C TYR A 207 8.57 -21.80 12.73
N CYS A 208 8.74 -21.88 11.42
CA CYS A 208 8.55 -23.10 10.64
C CYS A 208 9.74 -23.29 9.70
N SER A 209 10.10 -24.55 9.46
CA SER A 209 11.14 -24.89 8.48
C SER A 209 10.59 -24.79 7.06
N VAL A 210 11.40 -24.29 6.15
CA VAL A 210 11.17 -24.32 4.70
C VAL A 210 12.23 -25.19 4.04
N ALA A 211 12.02 -25.58 2.79
CA ALA A 211 12.81 -26.65 2.20
C ALA A 211 14.29 -26.30 2.02
N ASN A 212 14.64 -25.10 1.53
CA ASN A 212 16.01 -24.56 1.53
C ASN A 212 15.99 -23.04 1.29
N PHE A 213 16.92 -22.31 1.88
CA PHE A 213 17.33 -20.97 1.42
C PHE A 213 16.17 -20.01 1.11
N PRO A 214 15.30 -19.70 2.08
CA PRO A 214 14.30 -18.67 1.89
C PRO A 214 14.98 -17.35 1.51
N ARG A 215 14.47 -16.65 0.49
CA ARG A 215 15.03 -15.39 -0.01
C ARG A 215 14.20 -14.22 0.47
N ASP A 216 13.00 -14.07 -0.05
CA ASP A 216 12.13 -12.93 0.25
C ASP A 216 10.74 -13.40 0.67
N ILE A 217 10.00 -12.56 1.39
CA ILE A 217 8.71 -12.90 1.99
C ILE A 217 7.69 -11.78 1.79
N CYS A 218 6.49 -12.14 1.35
CA CYS A 218 5.43 -11.19 1.07
C CYS A 218 4.11 -11.61 1.74
N PRO A 219 3.39 -10.68 2.40
CA PRO A 219 2.08 -10.94 2.94
C PRO A 219 1.03 -10.92 1.83
N ILE A 220 0.13 -11.91 1.83
CA ILE A 220 -1.01 -11.98 0.91
C ILE A 220 -2.29 -11.55 1.63
N THR A 221 -2.47 -12.04 2.86
CA THR A 221 -3.57 -11.66 3.75
C THR A 221 -3.07 -11.55 5.19
N VAL A 222 -3.95 -11.18 6.12
CA VAL A 222 -3.68 -11.15 7.58
C VAL A 222 -3.13 -12.46 8.16
N SER A 223 -3.36 -13.59 7.48
CA SER A 223 -3.02 -14.93 7.98
C SER A 223 -2.29 -15.81 6.97
N LYS A 224 -1.93 -15.27 5.80
CA LYS A 224 -1.29 -16.02 4.72
C LYS A 224 -0.19 -15.18 4.11
N THR A 225 0.98 -15.76 4.00
CA THR A 225 2.17 -15.17 3.37
C THR A 225 2.76 -16.17 2.39
N VAL A 226 3.67 -15.67 1.55
CA VAL A 226 4.42 -16.49 0.61
C VAL A 226 5.89 -16.12 0.74
N VAL A 227 6.76 -17.13 0.70
CA VAL A 227 8.21 -16.98 0.75
C VAL A 227 8.81 -17.61 -0.51
N THR A 228 9.75 -16.93 -1.14
CA THR A 228 10.57 -17.49 -2.22
C THR A 228 11.67 -18.35 -1.63
N VAL A 229 11.93 -19.50 -2.24
CA VAL A 229 12.86 -20.53 -1.77
C VAL A 229 13.73 -20.89 -2.97
N ASN A 230 15.03 -20.60 -2.87
CA ASN A 230 15.97 -20.75 -3.98
C ASN A 230 17.12 -21.69 -3.63
N ASP A 231 17.14 -22.86 -4.25
CA ASP A 231 18.24 -23.82 -4.16
C ASP A 231 18.93 -23.92 -5.53
N ASP A 232 19.93 -23.06 -5.73
CA ASP A 232 20.68 -22.95 -6.98
C ASP A 232 21.41 -24.28 -7.29
N ASP A 233 21.93 -24.97 -6.27
CA ASP A 233 22.69 -26.22 -6.43
C ASP A 233 21.81 -27.39 -6.90
N ARG A 234 20.54 -27.41 -6.49
CA ARG A 234 19.59 -28.49 -6.83
C ARG A 234 18.58 -28.07 -7.90
N ASN A 235 18.78 -26.91 -8.51
CA ASN A 235 17.86 -26.30 -9.47
C ASN A 235 16.40 -26.31 -8.99
N ARG A 236 16.18 -26.02 -7.70
CA ARG A 236 14.84 -26.05 -7.09
C ARG A 236 14.43 -24.65 -6.65
N HIS A 237 13.48 -24.12 -7.41
CA HIS A 237 12.93 -22.79 -7.23
C HIS A 237 11.45 -22.90 -6.87
N ASP A 238 11.05 -22.52 -5.66
CA ASP A 238 9.65 -22.58 -5.28
C ASP A 238 9.18 -21.32 -4.54
N ALA A 239 7.88 -21.04 -4.66
CA ALA A 239 7.19 -20.11 -3.78
C ALA A 239 6.35 -20.91 -2.80
N GLN A 240 6.72 -20.89 -1.52
CA GLN A 240 6.05 -21.65 -0.47
C GLN A 240 5.08 -20.77 0.31
N PHE A 241 3.82 -21.20 0.41
CA PHE A 241 2.84 -20.50 1.23
C PHE A 241 3.02 -20.83 2.71
N ILE A 242 2.95 -19.83 3.57
CA ILE A 242 3.00 -19.97 5.02
C ILE A 242 1.71 -19.41 5.62
N LYS A 243 1.05 -20.20 6.47
CA LYS A 243 -0.15 -19.80 7.20
C LYS A 243 0.20 -19.44 8.64
N VAL A 244 -0.34 -18.31 9.11
CA VAL A 244 -0.22 -17.83 10.49
C VAL A 244 -1.54 -18.10 11.19
N LYS A 245 -1.53 -18.96 12.21
CA LYS A 245 -2.75 -19.29 12.97
C LYS A 245 -2.43 -19.33 14.47
N LYS A 246 -3.12 -18.50 15.25
CA LYS A 246 -2.95 -18.41 16.72
C LYS A 246 -1.46 -18.26 17.13
N GLY A 247 -0.73 -17.36 16.47
CA GLY A 247 0.69 -17.10 16.74
C GLY A 247 1.65 -18.22 16.32
N LYS A 248 1.18 -19.24 15.58
CA LYS A 248 2.00 -20.32 15.05
C LYS A 248 2.11 -20.25 13.54
N LEU A 249 3.27 -20.61 13.02
CA LEU A 249 3.54 -20.75 11.59
C LEU A 249 3.34 -22.19 11.13
N MET A 250 2.69 -22.35 9.99
CA MET A 250 2.45 -23.64 9.35
C MET A 250 2.80 -23.53 7.86
N THR A 251 3.61 -24.45 7.36
CA THR A 251 3.88 -24.58 5.94
C THR A 251 2.63 -25.05 5.20
N GLY A 252 2.34 -24.42 4.07
CA GLY A 252 1.26 -24.79 3.16
C GLY A 252 1.79 -25.35 1.85
N ARG A 253 0.96 -25.24 0.81
CA ARG A 253 1.30 -25.66 -0.56
C ARG A 253 2.48 -24.86 -1.12
N LYS A 254 3.05 -25.37 -2.21
CA LYS A 254 4.14 -24.75 -2.95
C LYS A 254 3.73 -24.51 -4.41
N ILE A 255 4.37 -23.53 -5.04
CA ILE A 255 4.35 -23.32 -6.48
C ILE A 255 5.77 -23.62 -6.97
N GLN A 256 5.91 -24.58 -7.88
CA GLN A 256 7.19 -24.83 -8.54
C GLN A 256 7.41 -23.76 -9.59
N LEU A 257 8.54 -23.07 -9.53
CA LEU A 257 8.94 -22.04 -10.48
C LEU A 257 9.94 -22.65 -11.47
N GLN A 258 9.90 -22.18 -12.71
CA GLN A 258 10.80 -22.60 -13.79
C GLN A 258 12.01 -21.66 -13.96
N HIS A 259 12.24 -20.79 -12.99
CA HIS A 259 13.33 -19.82 -12.99
C HIS A 259 13.81 -19.58 -11.56
N VAL A 260 15.03 -19.07 -11.42
CA VAL A 260 15.56 -18.60 -10.13
C VAL A 260 14.64 -17.54 -9.54
N CYS A 261 14.34 -17.63 -8.25
CA CYS A 261 13.51 -16.65 -7.54
C CYS A 261 14.29 -15.95 -6.44
N LYS A 262 14.21 -14.61 -6.39
CA LYS A 262 14.85 -13.77 -5.38
C LYS A 262 13.78 -12.99 -4.61
N GLY A 263 13.26 -11.92 -5.19
CA GLY A 263 12.26 -11.04 -4.59
C GLY A 263 10.82 -11.51 -4.86
N ILE A 264 9.89 -11.08 -4.00
CA ILE A 264 8.47 -11.34 -4.20
C ILE A 264 7.60 -10.17 -3.73
N ALA A 265 6.62 -9.81 -4.55
CA ALA A 265 5.56 -8.88 -4.21
C ALA A 265 4.19 -9.48 -4.54
N HIS A 266 3.16 -8.97 -3.88
CA HIS A 266 1.77 -9.33 -4.11
C HIS A 266 0.96 -8.07 -4.40
N HIS A 267 0.21 -8.09 -5.49
CA HIS A 267 -0.66 -6.98 -5.86
C HIS A 267 -1.90 -7.50 -6.58
N GLN A 268 -3.09 -7.06 -6.14
CA GLN A 268 -4.38 -7.38 -6.76
C GLN A 268 -4.63 -8.87 -7.06
N GLY A 269 -4.17 -9.77 -6.18
CA GLY A 269 -4.37 -11.21 -6.34
C GLY A 269 -3.34 -11.91 -7.21
N ASP A 270 -2.31 -11.20 -7.65
CA ASP A 270 -1.18 -11.74 -8.41
C ASP A 270 0.13 -11.65 -7.61
N LEU A 271 1.03 -12.59 -7.88
CA LEU A 271 2.39 -12.61 -7.37
C LEU A 271 3.35 -12.10 -8.44
N PHE A 272 4.25 -11.22 -8.04
CA PHE A 272 5.32 -10.68 -8.87
C PHE A 272 6.62 -11.20 -8.30
N ILE A 273 7.28 -12.11 -9.01
CA ILE A 273 8.47 -12.82 -8.55
C ILE A 273 9.63 -12.39 -9.43
N THR A 274 10.72 -11.97 -8.81
CA THR A 274 11.93 -11.54 -9.52
C THR A 274 12.96 -12.65 -9.57
N SER A 275 13.74 -12.64 -10.64
CA SER A 275 15.03 -13.32 -10.76
C SER A 275 16.13 -12.27 -10.78
N ASP A 276 17.36 -12.67 -11.11
CA ASP A 276 18.47 -11.71 -11.26
C ASP A 276 18.28 -10.76 -12.45
N THR A 277 17.52 -11.17 -13.48
CA THR A 277 17.39 -10.42 -14.74
C THR A 277 15.96 -10.18 -15.19
N ALA A 278 14.96 -10.80 -14.56
CA ALA A 278 13.58 -10.74 -15.05
C ALA A 278 12.53 -10.67 -13.93
N VAL A 279 11.36 -10.16 -14.30
CA VAL A 279 10.17 -10.08 -13.43
C VAL A 279 9.05 -10.92 -14.05
N TYR A 280 8.51 -11.84 -13.25
CA TYR A 280 7.45 -12.77 -13.66
C TYR A 280 6.19 -12.51 -12.87
N LYS A 281 5.05 -12.61 -13.55
CA LYS A 281 3.72 -12.50 -12.96
C LYS A 281 3.09 -13.88 -12.86
N TYR A 282 2.66 -14.27 -11.66
CA TYR A 282 1.98 -15.53 -11.40
C TYR A 282 0.61 -15.28 -10.75
N THR A 283 -0.35 -16.16 -11.03
CA THR A 283 -1.56 -16.23 -10.22
C THR A 283 -1.23 -16.82 -8.85
N LEU A 284 -2.08 -16.58 -7.85
CA LEU A 284 -1.93 -17.24 -6.55
C LEU A 284 -1.95 -18.77 -6.64
N ASP A 285 -2.59 -19.36 -7.65
CA ASP A 285 -2.61 -20.81 -7.85
C ASP A 285 -1.34 -21.37 -8.48
N GLY A 286 -0.45 -20.50 -8.97
CA GLY A 286 0.87 -20.87 -9.45
C GLY A 286 1.00 -20.92 -10.96
N ASN A 287 -0.01 -20.44 -11.68
CA ASN A 287 0.08 -20.35 -13.14
C ASN A 287 0.90 -19.12 -13.52
N LEU A 288 1.91 -19.30 -14.37
CA LEU A 288 2.64 -18.18 -14.97
C LEU A 288 1.68 -17.42 -15.91
N VAL A 289 1.48 -16.15 -15.63
CA VAL A 289 0.64 -15.26 -16.45
C VAL A 289 1.47 -14.62 -17.55
N SER A 290 2.61 -14.01 -17.18
CA SER A 290 3.50 -13.33 -18.13
C SER A 290 4.88 -13.06 -17.56
N LYS A 291 5.85 -12.83 -18.45
CA LYS A 291 7.16 -12.25 -18.12
C LYS A 291 7.08 -10.76 -18.44
N LEU A 292 7.10 -9.92 -17.41
CA LEU A 292 6.84 -8.48 -17.53
C LEU A 292 8.07 -7.70 -17.99
N TYR A 293 9.25 -8.18 -17.60
CA TYR A 293 10.52 -7.54 -17.89
C TYR A 293 11.62 -8.60 -17.95
N GLU A 294 12.60 -8.39 -18.82
CA GLU A 294 13.85 -9.13 -18.88
C GLU A 294 14.99 -8.21 -19.33
N ASP A 295 16.03 -8.12 -18.53
CA ASP A 295 17.30 -7.51 -18.90
C ASP A 295 18.12 -8.51 -19.70
N THR A 296 18.10 -8.38 -21.03
CA THR A 296 18.87 -9.22 -21.95
C THR A 296 20.31 -8.73 -22.13
N SER A 297 20.71 -7.63 -21.48
CA SER A 297 22.08 -7.11 -21.60
C SER A 297 23.09 -7.92 -20.77
N ASP A 298 22.60 -8.63 -19.75
CA ASP A 298 23.43 -9.56 -18.99
C ASP A 298 23.70 -10.83 -19.80
N SER A 299 24.98 -11.08 -20.10
CA SER A 299 25.47 -12.28 -20.79
C SER A 299 24.99 -13.61 -20.18
N ARG A 300 24.53 -13.63 -18.93
CA ARG A 300 23.94 -14.79 -18.26
C ARG A 300 22.55 -15.16 -18.77
N THR A 301 21.86 -14.26 -19.49
CA THR A 301 20.51 -14.52 -20.04
C THR A 301 20.49 -15.42 -21.28
N GLY A 302 21.65 -15.68 -21.90
CA GLY A 302 21.76 -16.50 -23.11
C GLY A 302 21.71 -18.02 -22.87
N MET A 303 21.74 -18.49 -21.62
CA MET A 303 21.67 -19.93 -21.32
C MET A 303 20.21 -20.41 -21.39
N LYS A 304 19.78 -20.80 -22.59
CA LYS A 304 18.56 -21.59 -22.76
C LYS A 304 18.73 -22.90 -22.00
N MET A 305 18.05 -23.04 -20.85
CA MET A 305 17.86 -24.34 -20.23
C MET A 305 16.90 -25.14 -21.12
N TYR A 306 17.46 -26.13 -21.81
CA TYR A 306 16.71 -27.19 -22.50
C TYR A 306 16.32 -28.28 -21.49
#